data_AF-A0A3L8C402-F1
#
_entry.id   AF-A0A3L8C402-F1
#
_cell.length_a   1.000
_cell.length_b   1.000
_cell.length_c   1.000
_cell.angle_alpha   90.00
_cell.angle_beta   90.00
_cell.angle_gamma   90.00
#
_symmetry.space_group_name_H-M   'P 1'
#
loop_
_entity.id
_entity.type
_entity.pdbx_description
1 polymer ?
#
loop_
_entity_poly.entity_id
_entity_poly.type
_entity_poly.pdbx_seq_one_letter_code
_entity_poly.pdbx_strand_id
1 'polypeptide(L)'
;REELYKLFKAMLKLKDLGFDIHDRIQQGDKAFITWDFRFKALGKQQCIHGGSLLTFAEDGRVKSHVDYWDAAEGVYEKIPGLGSILRLIKKAF
;
A
#
# COMPACT_ATOMS: atom_id res chain seq x y z
N ARG A 1 1.10 -17.60 -4.58
CA ARG A 1 -0.28 -17.49 -4.03
C ARG A 1 -0.27 -17.50 -2.50
N GLU A 2 0.36 -18.50 -1.86
CA GLU A 2 0.51 -18.58 -0.39
C GLU A 2 1.23 -17.40 0.27
N GLU A 3 2.30 -16.89 -0.35
CA GLU A 3 3.09 -15.80 0.23
C GLU A 3 2.35 -14.46 0.21
N LEU A 4 1.55 -14.22 -0.83
CA LEU A 4 0.66 -13.07 -0.92
C LEU A 4 -0.42 -13.12 0.17
N TYR A 5 -0.98 -14.30 0.43
CA TYR A 5 -1.95 -14.49 1.52
C TYR A 5 -1.33 -14.21 2.89
N LYS A 6 -0.08 -14.65 3.14
CA LYS A 6 0.64 -14.36 4.38
C LYS A 6 0.90 -12.86 4.56
N LEU A 7 1.24 -12.16 3.48
CA LEU A 7 1.39 -10.70 3.50
C LEU A 7 0.08 -10.01 3.90
N PHE A 8 -1.02 -10.32 3.22
CA PHE A 8 -2.33 -9.75 3.57
C PHE A 8 -2.71 -10.05 5.02
N LYS A 9 -2.49 -11.28 5.48
CA LYS A 9 -2.74 -11.66 6.88
C LYS A 9 -1.86 -10.92 7.88
N ALA A 10 -0.64 -10.52 7.51
CA ALA A 10 0.22 -9.68 8.32
C ALA A 10 -0.28 -8.23 8.35
N MET A 11 -0.71 -7.69 7.20
CA MET A 11 -1.31 -6.35 7.11
C MET A 11 -2.58 -6.24 7.94
N LEU A 12 -3.43 -7.27 7.95
CA LEU A 12 -4.63 -7.34 8.79
C LEU A 12 -4.35 -7.33 10.30
N LYS A 13 -3.12 -7.61 10.73
CA LYS A 13 -2.71 -7.56 12.15
C LYS A 13 -2.19 -6.19 12.59
N LEU A 14 -2.00 -5.27 11.65
CA LEU A 14 -1.59 -3.92 11.97
C LEU A 14 -2.70 -3.24 12.79
N LYS A 15 -2.29 -2.41 13.76
CA LYS A 15 -3.19 -1.69 14.66
C LYS A 15 -3.09 -0.19 14.38
N ASP A 16 -4.10 0.55 14.83
CA ASP A 16 -4.15 2.02 14.70
C ASP A 16 -3.98 2.48 13.25
N LEU A 17 -4.71 1.84 12.33
CA LEU A 17 -4.67 2.10 10.90
C LEU A 17 -5.32 3.46 10.58
N GLY A 18 -4.61 4.31 9.85
CA GLY A 18 -5.12 5.58 9.34
C GLY A 18 -4.63 5.84 7.92
N PHE A 19 -5.49 6.42 7.10
CA PHE A 19 -5.15 6.91 5.77
C PHE A 19 -5.49 8.40 5.71
N ASP A 20 -4.47 9.23 5.51
CA ASP A 20 -4.65 10.66 5.31
C ASP A 20 -4.46 10.96 3.84
N ILE A 21 -5.49 11.53 3.22
CA ILE A 21 -5.45 11.92 1.82
C ILE A 21 -5.03 13.39 1.76
N HIS A 22 -3.96 13.70 1.03
CA HIS A 22 -3.40 15.05 0.93
C HIS A 22 -3.88 15.77 -0.31
N ASP A 23 -3.52 15.27 -1.49
CA ASP A 23 -3.88 15.85 -2.78
C ASP A 23 -4.83 14.96 -3.56
N ARG A 24 -5.64 15.58 -4.41
CA ARG A 24 -6.56 14.91 -5.33
C ARG A 24 -6.55 15.65 -6.64
N ILE A 25 -6.09 14.98 -7.69
CA ILE A 25 -6.02 15.52 -9.04
C ILE A 25 -6.91 14.65 -9.91
N GLN A 26 -7.89 15.24 -10.58
CA GLN A 26 -8.75 14.52 -11.51
C GLN A 26 -8.58 15.08 -12.93
N GLN A 27 -8.43 14.20 -13.90
CA GLN A 27 -8.39 14.54 -15.32
C GLN A 27 -9.17 13.49 -16.11
N GLY A 28 -10.32 13.88 -16.65
CA GLY A 28 -11.20 12.97 -17.39
C GLY A 28 -11.65 11.79 -16.52
N ASP A 29 -11.40 10.58 -17.03
CA ASP A 29 -11.72 9.30 -16.39
C ASP A 29 -10.64 8.83 -15.40
N LYS A 30 -9.66 9.67 -15.06
CA LYS A 30 -8.57 9.32 -14.14
C LYS A 30 -8.52 10.26 -12.95
N ALA A 31 -8.15 9.71 -11.80
CA ALA A 31 -7.78 10.50 -10.63
C ALA A 31 -6.48 10.00 -10.03
N PHE A 32 -5.65 10.91 -9.56
CA PHE A 32 -4.49 10.62 -8.74
C PHE A 32 -4.70 11.21 -7.35
N ILE A 33 -4.47 10.42 -6.31
CA ILE A 33 -4.51 10.86 -4.92
C ILE A 33 -3.17 10.63 -4.27
N THR A 34 -2.70 11.55 -3.43
CA THR A 34 -1.54 11.33 -2.54
C THR A 34 -2.04 11.00 -1.14
N TRP A 35 -1.31 10.15 -0.43
CA TRP A 35 -1.71 9.70 0.88
C TRP A 35 -0.55 9.32 1.80
N ASP A 36 -0.83 9.39 3.10
CA ASP A 36 -0.03 8.79 4.15
C ASP A 36 -0.79 7.62 4.78
N PHE A 37 -0.19 6.44 4.72
CA PHE A 37 -0.70 5.26 5.42
C PHE A 37 0.01 5.12 6.75
N ARG A 38 -0.70 5.45 7.82
CA ARG A 38 -0.22 5.39 9.20
C ARG A 38 -0.67 4.10 9.87
N PHE A 39 0.23 3.48 10.60
CA PHE A 39 -0.08 2.27 11.38
C PHE A 39 0.93 2.08 12.50
N LYS A 40 0.55 1.28 13.50
CA LYS A 40 1.47 0.87 14.56
C LYS A 40 2.03 -0.53 14.30
N ALA A 41 3.35 -0.64 14.26
CA ALA A 41 4.07 -1.89 14.16
C ALA A 41 5.18 -1.97 15.22
N LEU A 42 5.29 -3.12 15.89
CA LEU A 42 6.28 -3.36 16.96
C LEU A 42 6.31 -2.23 18.03
N GLY A 43 5.14 -1.68 18.36
CA GLY A 43 5.01 -0.61 19.35
C GLY A 43 5.35 0.81 18.84
N LYS A 44 5.86 0.96 17.63
CA LYS A 44 6.23 2.25 17.02
C LYS A 44 5.21 2.67 15.96
N GLN A 45 4.96 3.97 15.86
CA GLN A 45 4.20 4.54 14.74
C GLN A 45 5.04 4.47 13.47
N GLN A 46 4.41 4.03 12.39
CA GLN A 46 4.97 3.94 11.05
C GLN A 46 4.10 4.77 10.11
N CYS A 47 4.74 5.30 9.08
CA CYS A 47 4.09 6.02 8.01
C CYS A 47 4.67 5.55 6.68
N ILE A 48 3.80 5.24 5.72
CA ILE A 48 4.15 4.97 4.34
C ILE A 48 3.58 6.11 3.51
N HIS A 49 4.45 6.78 2.77
CA HIS A 49 4.06 7.82 1.82
C HIS A 49 3.78 7.17 0.46
N GLY A 50 2.70 7.58 -0.17
CA GLY A 50 2.32 7.05 -1.46
C GLY A 50 1.26 7.87 -2.19
N GLY A 51 0.79 7.29 -3.28
CA GLY A 51 -0.32 7.79 -4.05
C GLY A 51 -0.97 6.69 -4.86
N SER A 52 -2.22 6.90 -5.23
CA SER A 52 -3.00 5.94 -5.99
C SER A 52 -3.47 6.56 -7.30
N LEU A 53 -3.21 5.89 -8.41
CA LEU A 53 -3.85 6.18 -9.69
C LEU A 53 -5.11 5.33 -9.82
N LEU A 54 -6.24 6.02 -9.96
CA LEU A 54 -7.56 5.45 -10.20
C LEU A 54 -7.96 5.74 -11.64
N THR A 55 -8.55 4.75 -12.30
CA THR A 55 -9.31 4.96 -13.54
C THR A 55 -10.77 4.57 -13.31
N PHE A 56 -11.68 5.30 -13.93
CA PHE A 56 -13.12 5.12 -13.78
C PHE A 56 -13.73 4.59 -15.08
N ALA A 57 -14.72 3.73 -14.96
CA ALA A 57 -15.57 3.33 -16.08
C ALA A 57 -16.64 4.41 -16.36
N GLU A 58 -17.35 4.29 -17.49
CA GLU A 58 -18.42 5.21 -17.87
C GLU A 58 -19.56 5.28 -16.84
N ASP A 59 -19.76 4.21 -16.06
CA ASP A 59 -20.74 4.16 -14.96
C ASP A 59 -20.23 4.81 -13.66
N GLY A 60 -19.05 5.44 -13.69
CA GLY A 60 -18.42 6.12 -12.56
C GLY A 60 -17.75 5.20 -11.53
N ARG A 61 -17.74 3.87 -11.74
CA ARG A 61 -17.06 2.94 -10.84
C ARG A 61 -15.57 2.87 -11.11
N VAL A 62 -14.78 2.53 -10.09
CA VAL A 62 -13.34 2.31 -10.25
C VAL A 62 -13.12 1.08 -11.15
N LYS A 63 -12.51 1.31 -12.31
CA LYS A 63 -12.11 0.28 -13.28
C LYS A 63 -10.73 -0.27 -12.97
N SER A 64 -9.80 0.57 -12.55
CA SER A 64 -8.48 0.13 -12.08
C SER A 64 -7.96 1.03 -10.96
N HIS A 65 -7.10 0.44 -10.14
CA HIS A 65 -6.46 1.10 -9.01
C HIS A 65 -5.03 0.57 -8.91
N VAL A 66 -4.05 1.48 -9.02
CA VAL A 66 -2.63 1.19 -8.87
C VAL A 66 -2.06 2.05 -7.76
N ASP A 67 -1.46 1.43 -6.75
CA ASP A 67 -0.77 2.12 -5.66
C ASP A 67 0.73 2.27 -5.96
N TYR A 68 1.19 3.51 -5.90
CA TYR A 68 2.59 3.91 -5.96
C TYR A 68 3.01 4.31 -4.56
N TRP A 69 3.98 3.62 -3.99
CA TRP A 69 4.49 3.93 -2.65
C TRP A 69 6.00 3.90 -2.68
N ASP A 70 6.62 4.74 -1.86
CA ASP A 70 8.07 4.87 -1.85
C ASP A 70 8.71 3.65 -1.16
N ALA A 71 9.06 2.65 -1.96
CA ALA A 71 9.79 1.48 -1.50
C ALA A 71 11.21 1.80 -0.98
N ALA A 72 11.81 2.94 -1.40
CA ALA A 72 13.17 3.33 -1.04
C ALA A 72 13.27 3.85 0.40
N GLU A 73 12.17 4.34 0.98
CA GLU A 73 12.06 4.69 2.41
C GLU A 73 12.01 3.48 3.37
N GLY A 74 12.35 2.28 2.89
CA GLY A 74 12.35 1.08 3.73
C GLY A 74 10.94 0.64 4.13
N VAL A 75 9.93 0.88 3.29
CA VAL A 75 8.53 0.43 3.53
C VAL A 75 8.47 -1.08 3.84
N TYR A 76 9.35 -1.85 3.18
CA TYR A 76 9.51 -3.28 3.44
C TYR A 76 9.99 -3.62 4.86
N GLU A 77 10.73 -2.71 5.50
CA GLU A 77 11.23 -2.82 6.87
C GLU A 77 10.19 -2.33 7.90
N LYS A 78 9.34 -1.37 7.50
CA LYS A 78 8.24 -0.85 8.32
C LYS A 78 7.14 -1.90 8.54
N ILE A 79 7.00 -2.89 7.65
CA ILE A 79 6.00 -3.97 7.74
C ILE A 79 6.66 -5.25 8.33
N PRO A 80 6.23 -5.70 9.53
CA PRO A 80 6.80 -6.89 10.15
C PRO A 80 6.68 -8.14 9.26
N GLY A 81 7.83 -8.78 8.99
CA GLY A 81 7.90 -10.04 8.25
C GLY A 81 7.91 -9.92 6.72
N LEU A 82 7.68 -8.74 6.15
CA LEU A 82 7.62 -8.55 4.70
C LEU A 82 8.98 -8.79 4.01
N GLY A 83 10.09 -8.30 4.57
CA GLY A 83 11.43 -8.57 4.03
C GLY A 83 11.78 -10.07 3.97
N SER A 84 11.31 -10.87 4.94
CA SER A 84 11.52 -12.32 4.92
C SER A 84 10.72 -13.01 3.81
N ILE A 85 9.49 -12.53 3.56
CA ILE A 85 8.63 -13.04 2.49
C ILE A 85 9.24 -12.71 1.12
N LEU A 86 9.71 -11.47 0.90
CA LEU A 86 10.33 -11.07 -0.36
C LEU A 86 11.61 -11.83 -0.67
N ARG A 87 12.41 -12.13 0.35
CA ARG A 87 13.60 -12.98 0.20
C ARG A 87 13.25 -14.40 -0.25
N LEU A 88 12.11 -14.94 0.18
CA LEU A 88 11.64 -16.27 -0.26
C LEU A 88 11.11 -16.22 -1.69
N ILE A 89 10.31 -15.20 -2.04
CA ILE A 89 9.86 -14.95 -3.42
C ILE A 89 11.07 -14.86 -4.36
N LYS A 90 12.07 -14.05 -4.03
CA LYS A 90 13.28 -13.87 -4.86
C LYS A 90 14.12 -15.14 -5.01
N LYS A 91 13.97 -16.14 -4.14
CA LYS A 91 14.62 -17.45 -4.28
C LYS A 91 13.80 -18.45 -5.09
N ALA A 92 12.50 -18.20 -5.24
CA ALA A 92 11.59 -19.05 -6.00
C ALA A 92 11.53 -18.69 -7.50
N PHE A 93 12.21 -17.60 -7.89
CA PHE A 93 12.46 -17.14 -9.26
C PHE A 93 13.96 -17.02 -9.49
#